data_AF-I4HH03-F1
#
_entry.id   AF-I4HH03-F1
#
_cell.length_a   1.000
_cell.length_b   1.000
_cell.length_c   1.000
_cell.angle_alpha   90.00
_cell.angle_beta   90.00
_cell.angle_gamma   90.00
#
_symmetry.space_group_name_H-M   'P 1'
#
loop_
_entity.id
_entity.type
_entity.pdbx_description
1 polymer ?
#
loop_
_entity_poly.entity_id
_entity_poly.type
_entity_poly.pdbx_seq_one_letter_code
_entity_poly.pdbx_strand_id
1 'polypeptide(L)'
;MTSLEELQSRYQLHSPAVGTLVELPIGDRFMQPTPPAPSHYEGELNESDSIVTITLPEPITRDPRWSNFADTGLVEARWQGEELLLRGVSQRELLSESPNRITKALEEMDCCRVCVHYKSQRCWNPASPLYGFKVVAEGYCPVFEANI
;
A
#
# COMPACT_ATOMS: atom_id res chain seq x y z
N MET A 1 -8.90 22.59 5.37
CA MET A 1 -8.77 22.29 6.82
C MET A 1 -8.30 20.85 6.91
N THR A 2 -6.98 20.64 7.03
CA THR A 2 -6.37 19.31 7.06
C THR A 2 -6.26 18.82 8.50
N SER A 3 -6.62 17.56 8.70
CA SER A 3 -6.69 16.84 9.98
C SER A 3 -5.46 17.08 10.87
N LEU A 4 -5.67 17.75 12.01
CA LEU A 4 -4.69 17.99 13.07
C LEU A 4 -4.90 17.05 14.27
N GLU A 5 -5.92 16.21 14.26
CA GLU A 5 -6.32 15.39 15.41
C GLU A 5 -5.35 14.22 15.66
N GLU A 6 -4.72 13.67 14.63
CA GLU A 6 -3.74 12.57 14.78
C GLU A 6 -2.42 12.99 15.44
N LEU A 7 -2.08 14.29 15.39
CA LEU A 7 -0.86 14.82 16.04
C LEU A 7 -1.05 15.04 17.55
N GLN A 8 -2.29 15.23 18.01
CA GLN A 8 -2.58 15.57 19.40
C GLN A 8 -2.39 14.38 20.37
N SER A 9 -2.54 13.14 19.88
CA SER A 9 -2.44 11.95 20.73
C SER A 9 -1.00 11.56 21.11
N ARG A 10 0.02 12.08 20.40
CA ARG A 10 1.43 11.73 20.62
C ARG A 10 2.27 12.80 21.30
N TYR A 11 1.85 14.06 21.27
CA TYR A 11 2.65 15.17 21.77
C TYR A 11 1.85 16.02 22.75
N GLN A 12 2.21 15.98 24.03
CA GLN A 12 1.73 16.92 25.02
C GLN A 12 2.54 18.22 24.89
N LEU A 13 1.91 19.28 24.38
CA LEU A 13 2.51 20.61 24.34
C LEU A 13 2.47 21.22 25.74
N HIS A 14 3.63 21.23 26.41
CA HIS A 14 3.80 21.98 27.66
C HIS A 14 4.20 23.42 27.33
N SER A 15 3.31 24.37 27.60
CA SER A 15 3.63 25.79 27.50
C SER A 15 4.29 26.28 28.80
N PRO A 16 5.43 26.99 28.73
CA PRO A 16 6.05 27.61 29.91
C PRO A 16 5.14 28.66 30.53
N ALA A 17 5.33 28.93 31.82
CA ALA A 17 4.65 30.03 32.51
C ALA A 17 5.12 31.39 31.98
N VAL A 18 4.22 32.39 32.00
CA VAL A 18 4.50 33.76 31.58
C VAL A 18 5.74 34.30 32.31
N GLY A 19 6.71 34.82 31.55
CA GLY A 19 7.98 35.34 32.07
C GLY A 19 9.12 34.32 32.14
N THR A 20 8.87 33.05 31.79
CA THR A 20 9.93 32.04 31.67
C THR A 20 10.63 32.18 30.33
N LEU A 21 11.90 32.59 30.35
CA LEU A 21 12.71 32.71 29.14
C LEU A 21 13.14 31.31 28.70
N VAL A 22 12.65 30.86 27.55
CA VAL A 22 12.99 29.54 27.00
C VAL A 22 14.16 29.70 26.04
N GLU A 23 15.29 29.09 26.38
CA GLU A 23 16.36 28.89 25.41
C GLU A 23 15.94 27.78 24.44
N LEU A 24 15.59 28.18 23.22
CA LEU A 24 15.41 27.27 22.10
C LEU A 24 16.76 27.22 21.37
N PRO A 25 17.56 26.14 21.50
CA PRO A 25 18.75 25.98 20.71
C PRO A 25 18.34 25.72 19.26
N ILE A 26 18.05 26.79 18.51
CA ILE A 26 17.72 26.74 17.09
C ILE A 26 19.02 26.41 16.36
N GLY A 27 19.19 25.15 15.97
CA GLY A 27 20.19 24.73 14.99
C GLY A 27 21.41 23.98 15.51
N ASP A 28 21.57 23.77 16.82
CA ASP A 28 22.81 23.13 17.32
C ASP A 28 22.91 21.63 17.01
N ARG A 29 21.77 20.92 16.83
CA ARG A 29 21.74 19.52 16.37
C ARG A 29 20.51 19.25 15.53
N PHE A 30 20.67 19.22 14.20
CA PHE A 30 19.69 18.59 13.33
C PHE A 30 19.78 17.08 13.52
N MET A 31 18.94 16.53 14.41
CA MET A 31 18.86 15.09 14.67
C MET A 31 18.08 14.44 13.53
N GLN A 32 18.72 14.29 12.36
CA GLN A 32 18.15 13.48 11.29
C GLN A 32 18.27 12.01 11.74
N PRO A 33 17.14 11.28 11.87
CA PRO A 33 17.21 9.85 12.11
C PRO A 33 18.02 9.23 10.99
N THR A 34 19.00 8.39 11.33
CA THR A 34 19.72 7.61 10.32
C THR A 34 18.68 6.82 9.52
N PRO A 35 18.63 6.98 8.18
CA PRO A 35 17.74 6.19 7.36
C PRO A 35 17.95 4.70 7.68
N PRO A 36 16.89 3.90 7.82
CA PRO A 36 17.05 2.46 7.98
C PRO A 36 17.86 1.93 6.79
N ALA A 37 18.76 0.99 7.07
CA ALA A 37 19.57 0.38 6.03
C ALA A 37 18.66 -0.23 4.94
N PRO A 38 19.02 -0.10 3.66
CA PRO A 38 18.23 -0.69 2.59
C PRO A 38 18.20 -2.21 2.74
N SER A 39 17.00 -2.77 2.75
CA SER A 39 16.77 -4.21 2.67
C SER A 39 16.75 -4.61 1.20
N HIS A 40 17.68 -5.46 0.79
CA HIS A 40 17.76 -5.98 -0.57
C HIS A 40 17.17 -7.38 -0.63
N TYR A 41 16.30 -7.62 -1.61
CA TYR A 41 15.73 -8.93 -1.88
C TYR A 41 16.08 -9.29 -3.32
N GLU A 42 16.83 -10.36 -3.50
CA GLU A 42 17.19 -10.88 -4.82
C GLU A 42 16.09 -11.82 -5.30
N GLY A 43 15.67 -11.65 -6.55
CA GLY A 43 14.58 -12.40 -7.15
C GLY A 43 14.84 -12.74 -8.61
N GLU A 44 13.90 -13.46 -9.20
CA GLU A 44 13.96 -13.89 -10.59
C GLU A 44 13.00 -13.08 -11.45
N LEU A 45 13.44 -12.73 -12.65
CA LEU A 45 12.62 -12.08 -13.67
C LEU A 45 12.44 -13.04 -14.83
N ASN A 46 11.19 -13.38 -15.13
CA ASN A 46 10.82 -14.25 -16.23
C ASN A 46 9.96 -13.46 -17.22
N GLU A 47 10.37 -13.44 -18.47
CA GLU A 47 9.63 -12.81 -19.57
C GLU A 47 9.01 -13.92 -20.43
N SER A 48 7.70 -13.84 -20.66
CA SER A 48 6.98 -14.80 -21.51
C SER A 48 5.87 -14.11 -22.27
N ASP A 49 5.94 -14.18 -23.60
CA ASP A 49 5.04 -13.50 -24.54
C ASP A 49 4.90 -12.01 -24.25
N SER A 50 3.79 -11.59 -23.64
CA SER A 50 3.46 -10.21 -23.28
C SER A 50 3.43 -9.98 -21.76
N ILE A 51 3.93 -10.93 -20.97
CA ILE A 51 3.87 -10.91 -19.50
C ILE A 51 5.28 -10.97 -18.93
N VAL A 52 5.55 -10.10 -17.95
CA VAL A 52 6.76 -10.14 -17.13
C VAL A 52 6.37 -10.57 -15.72
N THR A 53 6.99 -11.63 -15.22
CA THR A 53 6.77 -12.16 -13.87
C THR A 53 8.02 -11.94 -13.03
N ILE A 54 7.86 -11.22 -11.92
CA ILE A 54 8.92 -10.99 -10.92
C ILE A 54 8.63 -11.87 -9.71
N THR A 55 9.55 -12.79 -9.39
CA THR A 55 9.45 -13.66 -8.22
C THR A 55 10.42 -13.20 -7.15
N LEU A 56 9.90 -12.87 -5.97
CA LEU A 56 10.69 -12.43 -4.81
C LEU A 56 10.66 -13.51 -3.71
N PRO A 57 11.71 -13.58 -2.86
CA PRO A 57 11.83 -14.63 -1.86
C PRO A 57 10.87 -14.40 -0.68
N GLU A 58 10.36 -15.46 -0.08
CA GLU A 58 9.40 -15.44 1.05
C GLU A 58 9.75 -14.47 2.21
N PRO A 59 11.03 -14.27 2.60
CA PRO A 59 11.37 -13.37 3.70
C PRO A 59 10.87 -11.94 3.54
N ILE A 60 10.62 -11.46 2.31
CA ILE A 60 10.05 -10.13 2.07
C ILE A 60 8.67 -9.98 2.71
N THR A 61 7.91 -11.06 2.81
CA THR A 61 6.55 -11.08 3.39
C THR A 61 6.54 -10.86 4.90
N ARG A 62 7.69 -11.05 5.56
CA ARG A 62 7.87 -10.83 7.00
C ARG A 62 8.21 -9.38 7.33
N ASP A 63 8.53 -8.57 6.32
CA ASP A 63 8.78 -7.15 6.50
C ASP A 63 7.46 -6.44 6.84
N PRO A 64 7.38 -5.63 7.91
CA PRO A 64 6.15 -4.95 8.28
C PRO A 64 5.61 -4.04 7.17
N ARG A 65 6.48 -3.52 6.29
CA ARG A 65 6.10 -2.69 5.14
C ARG A 65 5.36 -3.48 4.06
N TRP A 66 5.52 -4.80 4.01
CA TRP A 66 4.85 -5.66 3.04
C TRP A 66 3.33 -5.57 3.12
N SER A 67 2.80 -5.48 4.34
CA SER A 67 1.35 -5.37 4.57
C SER A 67 0.72 -4.16 3.86
N ASN A 68 1.42 -3.01 3.85
CA ASN A 68 0.97 -1.80 3.16
C ASN A 68 1.23 -1.87 1.65
N PHE A 69 2.30 -2.56 1.24
CA PHE A 69 2.64 -2.73 -0.17
C PHE A 69 1.65 -3.65 -0.90
N ALA A 70 1.19 -4.71 -0.23
CA ALA A 70 0.31 -5.74 -0.78
C ALA A 70 -1.16 -5.56 -0.38
N ASP A 71 -1.55 -4.41 0.17
CA ASP A 71 -2.86 -4.18 0.78
C ASP A 71 -4.05 -4.43 -0.17
N THR A 72 -3.89 -4.02 -1.44
CA THR A 72 -4.87 -4.23 -2.51
C THR A 72 -4.53 -5.39 -3.44
N GLY A 73 -3.32 -5.93 -3.33
CA GLY A 73 -2.74 -6.87 -4.29
C GLY A 73 -2.36 -6.23 -5.64
N LEU A 74 -2.46 -4.91 -5.78
CA LEU A 74 -2.10 -4.18 -6.99
C LEU A 74 -0.80 -3.41 -6.79
N VAL A 75 0.04 -3.42 -7.82
CA VAL A 75 1.31 -2.70 -7.83
C VAL A 75 1.44 -1.85 -9.07
N GLU A 76 2.06 -0.68 -8.91
CA GLU A 76 2.48 0.20 -9.98
C GLU A 76 3.99 0.04 -10.18
N ALA A 77 4.39 -0.16 -11.44
CA ALA A 77 5.79 -0.17 -11.84
C ALA A 77 6.13 1.14 -12.56
N ARG A 78 7.16 1.85 -12.09
CA ARG A 78 7.63 3.10 -12.71
C ARG A 78 9.15 3.12 -12.81
N TRP A 79 9.67 3.66 -13.92
CA TRP A 79 11.10 3.93 -14.08
C TRP A 79 11.53 5.18 -13.31
N GLN A 80 12.71 5.13 -12.70
CA GLN A 80 13.42 6.28 -12.14
C GLN A 80 14.89 6.18 -12.52
N GLY A 81 15.26 6.86 -13.61
CA GLY A 81 16.53 6.59 -14.27
C GLY A 81 16.56 5.15 -14.78
N GLU A 82 17.57 4.39 -14.38
CA GLU A 82 17.76 2.98 -14.76
C GLU A 82 17.14 1.98 -13.75
N GLU A 83 16.48 2.47 -12.71
CA GLU A 83 15.84 1.62 -11.69
C GLU A 83 14.33 1.50 -11.93
N LEU A 84 13.81 0.27 -11.91
CA LEU A 84 12.37 0.02 -11.90
C LEU A 84 11.88 -0.02 -10.45
N LEU A 85 11.07 0.97 -10.06
CA LEU A 85 10.42 0.98 -8.76
C LEU A 85 9.04 0.34 -8.84
N LEU A 86 8.82 -0.61 -7.93
CA LEU A 86 7.51 -1.17 -7.66
C LEU A 86 6.93 -0.51 -6.43
N ARG A 87 5.65 -0.13 -6.49
CA ARG A 87 4.91 0.50 -5.39
C ARG A 87 3.51 -0.12 -5.27
N GLY A 88 3.07 -0.40 -4.05
CA GLY A 88 1.69 -0.79 -3.78
C GLY A 88 0.73 0.35 -4.08
N VAL A 89 -0.42 0.03 -4.68
CA VAL A 89 -1.48 0.99 -4.97
C VAL A 89 -2.49 0.97 -3.83
N SER A 90 -2.63 2.08 -3.10
CA SER A 90 -3.57 2.13 -1.98
C SER A 90 -5.02 2.23 -2.45
N GLN A 91 -5.95 1.79 -1.59
CA GLN A 91 -7.39 1.91 -1.84
C GLN A 91 -7.85 3.36 -2.12
N ARG A 92 -7.22 4.35 -1.49
CA ARG A 92 -7.56 5.77 -1.69
C ARG A 92 -7.19 6.23 -3.09
N GLU A 93 -6.05 5.77 -3.61
CA GLU A 93 -5.58 6.11 -4.94
C GLU A 93 -6.47 5.51 -6.03
N LEU A 94 -6.91 4.26 -5.84
CA LEU A 94 -7.92 3.63 -6.71
C LEU A 94 -9.23 4.44 -6.79
N LEU A 95 -9.60 5.11 -5.70
CA LEU A 95 -10.83 5.91 -5.62
C LEU A 95 -10.65 7.35 -6.13
N SER A 96 -9.42 7.89 -6.11
CA SER A 96 -9.13 9.29 -6.46
C SER A 96 -8.55 9.48 -7.86
N GLU A 97 -7.85 8.48 -8.40
CA GLU A 97 -7.34 8.56 -9.75
C GLU A 97 -8.46 8.36 -10.77
N SER A 98 -8.41 9.13 -11.85
CA SER A 98 -9.38 9.07 -12.92
C SER A 98 -9.48 7.64 -13.46
N PRO A 99 -10.71 7.13 -13.69
CA PRO A 99 -11.02 5.72 -13.94
C PRO A 99 -10.59 5.22 -15.33
N ASN A 100 -9.44 5.64 -15.84
CA ASN A 100 -8.95 5.29 -17.18
C ASN A 100 -7.57 4.60 -17.20
N ARG A 101 -6.73 4.71 -16.16
CA ARG A 101 -5.40 4.06 -16.17
C ARG A 101 -5.38 2.70 -15.49
N ILE A 102 -5.90 2.59 -14.27
CA ILE A 102 -5.84 1.36 -13.48
C ILE A 102 -6.98 0.40 -13.84
N THR A 103 -8.17 0.93 -14.10
CA THR A 103 -9.38 0.20 -14.53
C THR A 103 -9.22 -0.55 -15.85
N LYS A 104 -8.42 -0.05 -16.80
CA LYS A 104 -8.23 -0.71 -18.10
C LYS A 104 -7.30 -1.94 -18.01
N ALA A 105 -6.34 -1.92 -17.09
CA ALA A 105 -5.53 -3.09 -16.75
C ALA A 105 -6.33 -4.09 -15.89
N LEU A 106 -7.24 -3.59 -15.03
CA LEU A 106 -8.15 -4.41 -14.22
C LEU A 106 -9.26 -5.10 -15.02
N GLU A 107 -9.55 -4.68 -16.25
CA GLU A 107 -10.49 -5.38 -17.13
C GLU A 107 -9.95 -6.75 -17.59
N GLU A 108 -8.63 -6.94 -17.55
CA GLU A 108 -7.96 -8.20 -17.88
C GLU A 108 -7.45 -8.96 -16.64
N MET A 109 -7.62 -8.40 -15.44
CA MET A 109 -7.17 -9.00 -14.18
C MET A 109 -8.32 -9.60 -13.37
N ASP A 110 -8.03 -10.74 -12.74
CA ASP A 110 -8.88 -11.35 -11.72
C ASP A 110 -9.17 -10.33 -10.60
N CYS A 111 -10.43 -9.98 -10.41
CA CYS A 111 -10.86 -9.03 -9.38
C CYS A 111 -12.22 -9.42 -8.78
N CYS A 112 -12.57 -8.84 -7.63
CA CYS A 112 -13.80 -9.12 -6.90
C CYS A 112 -15.03 -8.94 -7.80
N ARG A 113 -15.03 -7.96 -8.71
CA ARG A 113 -16.13 -7.69 -9.65
C ARG A 113 -16.48 -8.90 -10.52
N VAL A 114 -15.49 -9.70 -10.90
CA VAL A 114 -15.64 -10.89 -11.75
C VAL A 114 -15.59 -12.20 -10.94
N CYS A 115 -15.60 -12.11 -9.60
CA CYS A 115 -15.57 -13.24 -8.69
C CYS A 115 -16.98 -13.72 -8.35
N VAL A 116 -17.24 -15.04 -8.39
CA VAL A 116 -18.54 -15.64 -8.02
C VAL A 116 -18.97 -15.32 -6.59
N HIS A 117 -17.99 -15.07 -5.70
CA HIS A 117 -18.21 -14.85 -4.27
C HIS A 117 -18.44 -13.39 -3.89
N TYR A 118 -18.40 -12.47 -4.85
CA TYR A 118 -18.66 -11.06 -4.61
C TYR A 118 -20.17 -10.77 -4.69
N LYS A 119 -20.76 -10.35 -3.57
CA LYS A 119 -22.17 -10.01 -3.51
C LYS A 119 -22.43 -8.85 -2.56
N SER A 120 -23.14 -7.84 -3.06
CA SER A 120 -23.52 -6.65 -2.28
C SER A 120 -22.32 -5.95 -1.62
N GLN A 121 -21.23 -5.78 -2.39
CA GLN A 121 -19.98 -5.16 -1.91
C GLN A 121 -19.29 -5.94 -0.78
N ARG A 122 -19.53 -7.25 -0.68
CA ARG A 122 -18.92 -8.13 0.32
C ARG A 122 -18.40 -9.41 -0.30
N CYS A 123 -17.36 -9.98 0.30
CA CYS A 123 -16.85 -11.29 -0.05
C CYS A 123 -17.60 -12.36 0.77
N TRP A 124 -18.12 -13.39 0.08
CA TRP A 124 -18.82 -14.52 0.70
C TRP A 124 -18.06 -15.83 0.58
N ASN A 125 -16.80 -15.80 0.14
CA ASN A 125 -15.97 -17.00 0.08
C ASN A 125 -15.48 -17.34 1.51
N PRO A 126 -15.92 -18.45 2.12
CA PRO A 126 -15.47 -18.83 3.48
C PRO A 126 -13.99 -19.17 3.55
N ALA A 127 -13.33 -19.48 2.43
CA ALA A 127 -11.89 -19.67 2.36
C ALA A 127 -11.10 -18.35 2.23
N SER A 128 -11.79 -17.22 2.01
CA SER A 128 -11.14 -15.92 1.89
C SER A 128 -10.89 -15.31 3.26
N PRO A 129 -9.71 -14.71 3.50
CA PRO A 129 -9.48 -13.90 4.70
C PRO A 129 -10.42 -12.68 4.76
N LEU A 130 -11.08 -12.34 3.65
CA LEU A 130 -12.05 -11.25 3.55
C LEU A 130 -13.50 -11.71 3.74
N TYR A 131 -13.75 -12.95 4.17
CA TYR A 131 -15.10 -13.47 4.38
C TYR A 131 -15.94 -12.55 5.26
N GLY A 132 -17.10 -12.13 4.75
CA GLY A 132 -18.02 -11.26 5.45
C GLY A 132 -17.58 -9.80 5.52
N PHE A 133 -16.38 -9.42 5.05
CA PHE A 133 -15.95 -8.02 5.00
C PHE A 133 -16.47 -7.29 3.76
N LYS A 134 -16.56 -5.97 3.86
CA LYS A 134 -16.80 -5.11 2.69
C LYS A 134 -15.53 -5.08 1.85
N VAL A 135 -15.67 -5.37 0.56
CA VAL A 135 -14.56 -5.39 -0.41
C VAL A 135 -14.91 -4.50 -1.59
N VAL A 136 -13.91 -3.84 -2.16
CA VAL A 136 -14.08 -3.05 -3.39
C VAL A 136 -14.16 -3.98 -4.59
N ALA A 137 -14.88 -3.57 -5.64
CA ALA A 137 -15.09 -4.40 -6.82
C ALA A 137 -13.75 -4.68 -7.55
N GLU A 138 -12.80 -3.77 -7.44
CA GLU A 138 -11.49 -3.81 -8.07
C GLU A 138 -10.45 -4.61 -7.25
N GLY A 139 -10.79 -5.03 -6.02
CA GLY A 139 -9.85 -5.74 -5.15
C GLY A 139 -9.64 -7.19 -5.58
N TYR A 140 -8.52 -7.79 -5.23
CA TYR A 140 -8.24 -9.21 -5.47
C TYR A 140 -8.11 -9.98 -4.15
N CYS A 141 -8.42 -11.28 -4.18
CA CYS A 141 -8.08 -12.19 -3.08
C CYS A 141 -7.50 -13.49 -3.62
N PRO A 142 -6.57 -14.16 -2.90
CA PRO A 142 -5.88 -15.36 -3.39
C PRO A 142 -6.79 -16.56 -3.70
N VAL A 143 -8.01 -16.57 -3.18
CA VAL A 143 -9.04 -17.61 -3.41
C VAL A 143 -10.11 -17.12 -4.39
N PHE A 144 -9.69 -16.35 -5.38
CA PHE A 144 -10.55 -15.87 -6.46
C PHE A 144 -11.11 -17.05 -7.27
N GLU A 145 -12.39 -16.96 -7.63
CA GLU A 145 -13.07 -17.90 -8.54
C GLU A 145 -13.87 -17.11 -9.57
N ALA A 146 -13.53 -17.26 -10.84
CA ALA A 146 -14.16 -16.54 -11.94
C ALA A 146 -15.62 -16.96 -12.13
N ASN A 147 -16.50 -15.98 -12.32
CA ASN A 147 -17.89 -16.21 -12.70
C ASN A 147 -17.97 -16.42 -14.22
N ILE A 148 -17.96 -17.69 -14.64
CA ILE A 148 -18.05 -18.12 -16.05
C ILE A 148 -19.48 -17.99 -16.56
#